data_AF-A0A3G2T388-F1
#
_entry.id   AF-A0A3G2T388-F1
#
_cell.length_a   1.000
_cell.length_b   1.000
_cell.length_c   1.000
_cell.angle_alpha   90.00
_cell.angle_beta   90.00
_cell.angle_gamma   90.00
#
_symmetry.space_group_name_H-M   'P 1'
#
loop_
_entity.id
_entity.type
_entity.pdbx_description
1 polymer ?
#
loop_
_entity_poly.entity_id
_entity_poly.type
_entity_poly.pdbx_seq_one_letter_code
_entity_poly.pdbx_strand_id
1 'polypeptide(L)'
;MGLSGCATTLLTVAVHEQDHYSTKKVLVMRDQLIAIGRASQPISGYEDALVIAGEKYSYLVTSDQKSKITTQNLNQILQQFDLQNLSLYQAGWDTNLALGLVRNENPKNPILFEMKKERETQGKNMHANIYLVYRKSLQHVKPQDQAKLKQFDFECVKSKVELQCKLDIAVDLRLAQQVANKNQLQHRFKQPVDLVVYQTIEKSKVAQTAKNIALYPLAITFDIVTSPLQLIGFLTWKTPSI
;
A
#
# COMPACT_ATOMS: atom_id res chain seq x y z
N MET A 1 -0.17 16.38 -34.21
CA MET A 1 0.13 15.61 -32.99
C MET A 1 -0.39 16.42 -31.81
N GLY A 2 -1.57 16.09 -31.29
CA GLY A 2 -2.19 16.80 -30.18
C GLY A 2 -1.88 16.11 -28.86
N LEU A 3 -1.08 16.74 -28.01
CA LEU A 3 -0.89 16.32 -26.62
C LEU A 3 -2.11 16.76 -25.81
N SER A 4 -3.18 15.95 -25.81
CA SER A 4 -4.28 16.11 -24.85
C SER A 4 -3.89 15.45 -23.52
N GLY A 5 -3.03 16.11 -22.75
CA GLY A 5 -2.77 15.74 -21.36
C GLY A 5 -3.94 16.22 -20.49
N CYS A 6 -4.71 15.30 -19.91
CA CYS A 6 -5.78 15.64 -18.97
C CYS A 6 -5.17 16.22 -17.67
N ALA A 7 -5.20 17.55 -17.54
CA ALA A 7 -4.93 18.22 -16.28
C ALA A 7 -6.03 17.83 -15.26
N THR A 8 -5.65 17.07 -14.23
CA THR A 8 -6.58 16.67 -13.17
C THR A 8 -6.79 17.85 -12.21
N THR A 9 -8.02 18.38 -12.14
CA THR A 9 -8.41 19.42 -11.17
C THR A 9 -8.43 18.82 -9.76
N LEU A 10 -7.60 19.34 -8.86
CA LEU A 10 -7.58 18.92 -7.45
C LEU A 10 -8.83 19.45 -6.73
N LEU A 11 -9.60 18.55 -6.13
CA LEU A 11 -10.65 18.91 -5.17
C LEU A 11 -10.01 19.08 -3.78
N THR A 12 -10.10 20.29 -3.24
CA THR A 12 -9.63 20.62 -1.89
C THR A 12 -10.60 20.02 -0.86
N VAL A 13 -10.36 18.79 -0.41
CA VAL A 13 -11.11 18.24 0.73
C VAL A 13 -10.36 18.57 2.02
N ALA A 14 -11.03 19.27 2.94
CA ALA A 14 -10.49 19.63 4.23
C ALA A 14 -10.69 18.45 5.20
N VAL A 15 -9.61 17.74 5.51
CA VAL A 15 -9.59 16.70 6.54
C VAL A 15 -9.44 17.36 7.92
N HIS A 16 -10.25 16.91 8.88
CA HIS A 16 -10.46 17.53 10.20
C HIS A 16 -9.18 17.79 11.02
N GLU A 17 -9.20 18.89 11.76
CA GLU A 17 -8.07 19.60 12.38
C GLU A 17 -7.55 18.93 13.66
N GLN A 18 -6.23 19.00 13.87
CA GLN A 18 -5.64 19.10 15.21
C GLN A 18 -4.99 20.48 15.32
N ASP A 19 -5.58 21.35 16.13
CA ASP A 19 -5.31 22.79 16.24
C ASP A 19 -3.90 23.18 16.73
N HIS A 20 -3.01 22.22 16.97
CA HIS A 20 -1.66 22.49 17.47
C HIS A 20 -0.55 22.47 16.40
N TYR A 21 -0.85 22.07 15.15
CA TYR A 21 0.15 22.00 14.08
C TYR A 21 -0.10 23.00 12.94
N SER A 22 0.98 23.63 12.46
CA SER A 22 0.98 24.59 11.35
C SER A 22 0.78 23.94 9.97
N THR A 23 0.31 22.69 9.90
CA THR A 23 0.24 21.88 8.68
C THR A 23 -1.19 21.46 8.35
N LYS A 24 -1.43 21.09 7.08
CA LYS A 24 -2.69 20.65 6.49
C LYS A 24 -2.42 19.49 5.54
N LYS A 25 -3.26 18.46 5.55
CA LYS A 25 -3.24 17.39 4.54
C LYS A 25 -4.08 17.81 3.33
N VAL A 26 -3.52 17.69 2.14
CA VAL A 26 -4.20 17.99 0.87
C VAL A 26 -4.28 16.73 0.04
N LEU A 27 -5.48 16.44 -0.49
CA LEU A 27 -5.72 15.34 -1.40
C LEU A 27 -4.92 15.53 -2.70
N VAL A 28 -4.20 14.50 -3.11
CA VAL A 28 -3.42 14.49 -4.35
C VAL A 28 -4.12 13.65 -5.41
N MET A 29 -4.54 12.43 -5.06
CA MET A 29 -5.28 11.56 -5.98
C MET A 29 -6.10 10.50 -5.25
N ARG A 30 -7.08 9.95 -5.98
CA ARG A 30 -7.84 8.75 -5.60
C ARG A 30 -7.88 7.74 -6.74
N ASP A 31 -7.70 6.47 -6.40
CA ASP A 31 -7.89 5.33 -7.30
C ASP A 31 -8.59 4.18 -6.56
N GLN A 32 -9.01 3.14 -7.28
CA GLN A 32 -9.49 1.89 -6.71
C GLN A 32 -8.55 0.77 -7.11
N LEU A 33 -7.99 0.09 -6.11
CA LEU A 33 -7.09 -1.03 -6.30
C LEU A 33 -7.90 -2.30 -6.48
N ILE A 34 -7.53 -3.14 -7.44
CA ILE A 34 -8.33 -4.29 -7.87
C ILE A 34 -7.59 -5.62 -7.81
N ALA A 35 -6.25 -5.59 -7.85
CA ALA A 35 -5.43 -6.78 -7.73
C ALA A 35 -4.02 -6.42 -7.27
N ILE A 36 -3.30 -7.41 -6.75
CA ILE A 36 -1.88 -7.35 -6.45
C ILE A 36 -1.17 -8.56 -7.04
N GLY A 37 0.12 -8.42 -7.32
CA GLY A 37 0.93 -9.49 -7.86
C GLY A 37 2.35 -9.02 -8.15
N ARG A 38 2.93 -9.60 -9.19
CA ARG A 38 4.25 -9.23 -9.72
C ARG A 38 4.15 -8.98 -11.23
N ALA A 39 5.08 -8.21 -11.77
CA ALA A 39 5.21 -8.09 -13.21
C ALA A 39 5.51 -9.48 -13.83
N SER A 40 4.94 -9.76 -15.00
CA SER A 40 5.20 -11.03 -15.72
C SER A 40 6.64 -11.11 -16.24
N GLN A 41 7.26 -9.96 -16.46
CA GLN A 41 8.65 -9.79 -16.85
C GLN A 41 9.30 -8.74 -15.94
N PRO A 42 10.61 -8.84 -15.65
CA PRO A 42 11.32 -7.83 -14.86
C PRO A 42 11.19 -6.43 -15.48
N ILE A 43 10.93 -5.43 -14.64
CA ILE A 43 10.90 -4.02 -15.03
C ILE A 43 12.23 -3.40 -14.59
N SER A 44 12.97 -2.79 -15.51
CA SER A 44 14.29 -2.23 -15.18
C SER A 44 14.20 -1.16 -14.07
N GLY A 45 15.00 -1.33 -13.02
CA GLY A 45 15.00 -0.50 -11.81
C GLY A 45 13.88 -0.83 -10.80
N TYR A 46 13.05 -1.84 -11.10
CA TYR A 46 11.92 -2.29 -10.28
C TYR A 46 11.75 -3.82 -10.37
N GLU A 47 12.85 -4.56 -10.53
CA GLU A 47 12.85 -5.98 -10.90
C GLU A 47 12.11 -6.86 -9.87
N ASP A 48 12.23 -6.52 -8.59
CA ASP A 48 11.56 -7.21 -7.48
C ASP A 48 10.27 -6.55 -7.00
N ALA A 49 9.86 -5.44 -7.63
CA ALA A 49 8.72 -4.67 -7.17
C ALA A 49 7.44 -5.52 -7.24
N LEU A 50 6.60 -5.38 -6.20
CA LEU A 50 5.23 -5.83 -6.33
C LEU A 50 4.48 -4.86 -7.21
N VAL A 51 3.44 -5.37 -7.86
CA VAL A 51 2.54 -4.56 -8.67
C VAL A 51 1.18 -4.58 -8.02
N ILE A 52 0.62 -3.39 -7.76
CA ILE A 52 -0.80 -3.23 -7.48
C ILE A 52 -1.45 -2.68 -8.75
N ALA A 53 -2.45 -3.40 -9.27
CA ALA A 53 -3.28 -2.93 -10.37
C ALA A 53 -4.45 -2.11 -9.81
N GLY A 54 -4.63 -0.90 -10.33
CA GLY A 54 -5.78 -0.04 -10.05
C GLY A 54 -6.71 0.13 -11.25
N GLU A 55 -7.84 0.78 -11.01
CA GLU A 55 -8.82 1.11 -12.04
C GLU A 55 -8.27 2.15 -13.00
N LYS A 56 -7.52 3.15 -12.51
CA LYS A 56 -6.92 4.22 -13.32
C LYS A 56 -5.45 3.98 -13.62
N TYR A 57 -4.66 3.60 -12.63
CA TYR A 57 -3.21 3.44 -12.74
C TYR A 57 -2.74 2.08 -12.24
N SER A 58 -1.44 1.82 -12.37
CA SER A 58 -0.80 0.73 -11.64
C SER A 58 0.34 1.28 -10.80
N TYR A 59 0.76 0.51 -9.80
CA TYR A 59 1.66 0.97 -8.77
C TYR A 59 2.76 -0.06 -8.56
N LEU A 60 4.01 0.37 -8.73
CA LEU A 60 5.17 -0.42 -8.36
C LEU A 60 5.42 -0.17 -6.87
N VAL A 61 5.44 -1.23 -6.08
CA VAL A 61 5.66 -1.20 -4.64
C VAL A 61 7.07 -1.70 -4.36
N THR A 62 7.90 -0.82 -3.81
CA THR A 62 9.24 -1.14 -3.32
C THR A 62 9.31 -0.88 -1.84
N SER A 63 10.24 -1.55 -1.15
CA SER A 63 10.51 -1.19 0.24
C SER A 63 11.19 0.19 0.30
N ASP A 64 10.80 1.01 1.28
CA ASP A 64 11.45 2.28 1.58
C ASP A 64 12.88 2.00 2.11
N GLN A 65 13.82 2.91 1.83
CA GLN A 65 15.23 2.72 2.20
C GLN A 65 15.46 2.58 3.71
N LYS A 66 14.55 3.06 4.56
CA LYS A 66 14.61 2.95 6.02
C LYS A 66 13.98 1.65 6.53
N SER A 67 13.34 0.88 5.66
CA SER A 67 12.75 -0.41 6.01
C SER A 67 13.84 -1.46 6.22
N LYS A 68 13.67 -2.31 7.24
CA LYS A 68 14.57 -3.46 7.47
C LYS A 68 14.38 -4.58 6.44
N ILE A 69 13.19 -4.61 5.83
CA ILE A 69 12.81 -5.61 4.85
C ILE A 69 13.12 -5.05 3.47
N THR A 70 13.88 -5.77 2.65
CA THR A 70 14.16 -5.32 1.28
C THR A 70 13.00 -5.64 0.34
N THR A 71 12.95 -4.99 -0.82
CA THR A 71 11.98 -5.35 -1.89
C THR A 71 12.12 -6.82 -2.29
N GLN A 72 13.34 -7.35 -2.33
CA GLN A 72 13.59 -8.77 -2.61
C GLN A 72 13.01 -9.67 -1.51
N ASN A 73 13.17 -9.33 -0.23
CA ASN A 73 12.56 -10.09 0.86
C ASN A 73 11.04 -10.09 0.76
N LEU A 74 10.44 -8.95 0.43
CA LEU A 74 8.99 -8.83 0.21
C LEU A 74 8.51 -9.75 -0.92
N ASN A 75 9.21 -9.76 -2.06
CA ASN A 75 8.93 -10.66 -3.18
C ASN A 75 9.07 -12.13 -2.78
N GLN A 76 10.13 -12.50 -2.04
CA GLN A 76 10.35 -13.86 -1.54
C GLN A 76 9.24 -14.32 -0.58
N ILE A 77 8.77 -13.46 0.32
CA ILE A 77 7.63 -13.76 1.19
C ILE A 77 6.41 -14.13 0.34
N LEU A 78 6.11 -13.34 -0.69
CA LEU A 78 4.95 -13.61 -1.54
C LEU A 78 5.09 -14.87 -2.41
N GLN A 79 6.28 -15.40 -2.58
CA GLN A 79 6.51 -16.64 -3.33
C GLN A 79 6.52 -17.89 -2.42
N GLN A 80 6.96 -17.75 -1.16
CA GLN A 80 7.21 -18.89 -0.28
C GLN A 80 6.08 -19.18 0.72
N PHE A 81 5.16 -18.22 0.89
CA PHE A 81 4.06 -18.30 1.85
C PHE A 81 2.77 -18.73 1.17
N ASP A 82 1.90 -19.39 1.94
CA ASP A 82 0.52 -19.59 1.55
C ASP A 82 -0.24 -18.27 1.67
N LEU A 83 -0.50 -17.65 0.53
CA LEU A 83 -1.08 -16.32 0.40
C LEU A 83 -2.54 -16.24 0.85
N GLN A 84 -3.21 -17.38 1.06
CA GLN A 84 -4.54 -17.41 1.68
C GLN A 84 -4.50 -17.04 3.17
N ASN A 85 -3.36 -17.33 3.81
CA ASN A 85 -3.12 -17.03 5.23
C ASN A 85 -2.41 -15.69 5.43
N LEU A 86 -2.06 -14.98 4.36
CA LEU A 86 -1.34 -13.71 4.40
C LEU A 86 -2.27 -12.59 3.90
N SER A 87 -2.20 -11.41 4.50
CA SER A 87 -2.89 -10.23 3.99
C SER A 87 -2.08 -8.97 4.29
N LEU A 88 -2.25 -7.96 3.44
CA LEU A 88 -1.61 -6.66 3.59
C LEU A 88 -2.56 -5.72 4.33
N TYR A 89 -2.10 -5.12 5.41
CA TYR A 89 -2.85 -4.18 6.24
C TYR A 89 -2.15 -2.84 6.27
N GLN A 90 -2.91 -1.77 6.46
CA GLN A 90 -2.35 -0.51 6.93
C GLN A 90 -2.94 -0.22 8.31
N ALA A 91 -2.13 0.10 9.32
CA ALA A 91 -2.70 0.53 10.60
C ALA A 91 -3.16 1.99 10.53
N GLY A 92 -4.30 2.29 11.15
CA GLY A 92 -4.70 3.65 11.46
C GLY A 92 -3.98 4.18 12.70
N TRP A 93 -4.19 5.46 13.04
CA TRP A 93 -3.58 6.10 14.21
C TRP A 93 -4.08 5.61 15.58
N ASP A 94 -5.20 4.88 15.60
CA ASP A 94 -5.89 4.43 16.83
C ASP A 94 -6.02 2.90 16.89
N THR A 95 -5.02 2.18 16.38
CA THR A 95 -4.98 0.74 16.61
C THR A 95 -4.26 0.47 17.92
N ASN A 96 -4.96 -0.14 18.87
CA ASN A 96 -4.36 -0.97 19.92
C ASN A 96 -3.68 -2.20 19.29
N LEU A 97 -2.72 -1.97 18.39
CA LEU A 97 -1.68 -2.92 17.98
C LEU A 97 -0.72 -3.22 19.15
N ALA A 98 -0.97 -2.61 20.32
CA ALA A 98 -0.32 -2.85 21.59
C ALA A 98 -0.39 -4.31 22.06
N LEU A 99 -1.33 -5.12 21.54
CA LEU A 99 -1.39 -6.58 21.81
C LEU A 99 -0.86 -7.44 20.66
N GLY A 100 -0.33 -6.85 19.59
CA GLY A 100 0.21 -7.58 18.42
C GLY A 100 -0.83 -8.35 17.58
N LEU A 101 -2.12 -8.25 17.93
CA LEU A 101 -3.24 -8.83 17.20
C LEU A 101 -3.87 -7.79 16.26
N VAL A 102 -4.22 -8.20 15.05
CA VAL A 102 -4.87 -7.41 14.01
C VAL A 102 -6.23 -8.09 13.86
N ARG A 103 -7.33 -7.37 13.93
CA ARG A 103 -8.64 -8.02 13.85
C ARG A 103 -8.99 -8.26 12.38
N ASN A 104 -9.96 -9.14 12.11
CA ASN A 104 -10.57 -9.22 10.78
C ASN A 104 -11.46 -7.98 10.62
N GLU A 105 -11.11 -7.11 9.69
CA GLU A 105 -11.58 -5.73 9.68
C GLU A 105 -12.28 -5.37 8.38
N ASN A 106 -13.05 -4.29 8.42
CA ASN A 106 -13.87 -3.84 7.30
C ASN A 106 -12.98 -3.50 6.09
N PRO A 107 -13.04 -4.27 4.99
CA PRO A 107 -12.19 -4.03 3.83
C PRO A 107 -12.58 -2.76 3.06
N LYS A 108 -13.58 -1.98 3.52
CA LYS A 108 -14.04 -0.73 2.90
C LYS A 108 -13.22 0.50 3.27
N ASN A 109 -12.29 0.38 4.22
CA ASN A 109 -11.46 1.54 4.55
C ASN A 109 -10.41 1.77 3.46
N PRO A 110 -10.06 3.03 3.14
CA PRO A 110 -9.01 3.28 2.16
C PRO A 110 -7.64 2.80 2.63
N ILE A 111 -6.67 2.76 1.71
CA ILE A 111 -5.24 2.80 2.01
C ILE A 111 -4.76 4.22 1.74
N LEU A 112 -4.04 4.79 2.69
CA LEU A 112 -3.48 6.13 2.63
C LEU A 112 -2.00 6.08 2.28
N PHE A 113 -1.58 6.89 1.31
CA PHE A 113 -0.16 7.14 1.07
C PHE A 113 0.13 8.63 1.20
N GLU A 114 1.29 8.93 1.76
CA GLU A 114 1.80 10.28 1.87
C GLU A 114 2.84 10.56 0.80
N MET A 115 2.61 11.56 -0.03
CA MET A 115 3.62 12.08 -0.94
C MET A 115 4.55 13.01 -0.16
N LYS A 116 5.73 12.53 0.22
CA LYS A 116 6.71 13.36 0.91
C LYS A 116 7.46 14.21 -0.12
N LYS A 117 7.71 15.47 0.23
CA LYS A 117 8.56 16.36 -0.56
C LYS A 117 10.01 16.16 -0.15
N GLU A 118 10.58 14.98 -0.40
CA GLU A 118 12.01 14.75 -0.16
C GLU A 118 12.82 15.29 -1.34
N ARG A 119 14.00 15.86 -1.05
CA ARG A 119 14.88 16.45 -2.09
C ARG A 119 15.31 15.41 -3.13
N GLU A 120 15.42 14.14 -2.73
CA GLU A 120 15.91 13.04 -3.56
C GLU A 120 14.82 12.42 -4.43
N THR A 121 13.61 12.22 -3.90
CA THR A 121 12.50 11.62 -4.66
C THR A 121 11.70 12.64 -5.47
N GLN A 122 11.90 13.94 -5.23
CA GLN A 122 11.19 15.06 -5.86
C GLN A 122 9.64 14.89 -5.84
N GLY A 123 9.10 14.18 -4.85
CA GLY A 123 7.66 13.92 -4.75
C GLY A 123 7.12 12.92 -5.79
N LYS A 124 7.97 12.07 -6.37
CA LYS A 124 7.56 11.04 -7.34
C LYS A 124 7.12 9.72 -6.68
N ASN A 125 7.50 9.51 -5.42
CA ASN A 125 7.15 8.34 -4.62
C ASN A 125 6.11 8.70 -3.56
N MET A 126 5.27 7.73 -3.24
CA MET A 126 4.19 7.85 -2.26
C MET A 126 4.46 6.83 -1.16
N HIS A 127 4.62 7.30 0.08
CA HIS A 127 5.13 6.50 1.19
C HIS A 127 4.00 6.03 2.10
N ALA A 128 4.12 4.81 2.62
CA ALA A 128 3.25 4.31 3.68
C ALA A 128 3.95 3.26 4.54
N ASN A 129 3.51 3.11 5.78
CA ASN A 129 3.79 1.92 6.58
C ASN A 129 2.62 0.95 6.41
N ILE A 130 2.95 -0.31 6.18
CA ILE A 130 2.00 -1.41 6.01
C ILE A 130 2.47 -2.62 6.83
N TYR A 131 1.54 -3.51 7.12
CA TYR A 131 1.79 -4.76 7.81
C TYR A 131 1.47 -5.92 6.89
N LEU A 132 2.41 -6.84 6.71
CA LEU A 132 2.06 -8.19 6.30
C LEU A 132 1.59 -8.97 7.52
N VAL A 133 0.36 -9.44 7.49
CA VAL A 133 -0.24 -10.18 8.61
C VAL A 133 -0.54 -11.60 8.17
N TYR A 134 0.17 -12.53 8.78
CA TYR A 134 -0.07 -13.97 8.65
C TYR A 134 -1.02 -14.44 9.75
N ARG A 135 -2.07 -15.16 9.39
CA ARG A 135 -2.99 -15.81 10.35
C ARG A 135 -3.19 -17.26 9.99
N LYS A 136 -3.09 -18.14 10.99
CA LYS A 136 -3.39 -19.56 10.82
C LYS A 136 -3.89 -20.17 12.11
N SER A 137 -4.90 -21.05 12.01
CA SER A 137 -5.39 -21.82 13.16
C SER A 137 -4.26 -22.64 13.78
N LEU A 138 -4.13 -22.62 15.12
CA LEU A 138 -3.06 -23.32 15.83
C LEU A 138 -3.05 -24.83 15.57
N GLN A 139 -4.21 -25.43 15.29
CA GLN A 139 -4.33 -26.85 14.94
C GLN A 139 -3.63 -27.20 13.62
N HIS A 140 -3.42 -26.22 12.75
CA HIS A 140 -2.86 -26.39 11.41
C HIS A 140 -1.46 -25.78 11.25
N VAL A 141 -0.94 -25.09 12.26
CA VAL A 141 0.40 -24.50 12.24
C VAL A 141 1.45 -25.61 12.30
N LYS A 142 2.30 -25.67 11.27
CA LYS A 142 3.41 -26.63 11.21
C LYS A 142 4.70 -25.99 11.74
N PRO A 143 5.66 -26.76 12.27
CA PRO A 143 6.98 -26.24 12.66
C PRO A 143 7.69 -25.47 11.54
N GLN A 144 7.53 -25.93 10.29
CA GLN A 144 8.11 -25.27 9.12
C GLN A 144 7.51 -23.88 8.84
N ASP A 145 6.22 -23.67 9.16
CA ASP A 145 5.59 -22.35 9.05
C ASP A 145 6.28 -21.36 10.00
N GLN A 146 6.52 -21.78 11.25
CA GLN A 146 7.16 -20.94 12.27
C GLN A 146 8.62 -20.64 11.94
N ALA A 147 9.35 -21.60 11.36
CA ALA A 147 10.73 -21.38 10.92
C ALA A 147 10.80 -20.31 9.81
N LYS A 148 9.91 -20.40 8.81
CA LYS A 148 9.79 -19.40 7.74
C LYS A 148 9.43 -18.02 8.30
N LEU A 149 8.44 -17.94 9.18
CA LEU A 149 8.04 -16.67 9.80
C LEU A 149 9.20 -16.00 10.53
N LYS A 150 9.98 -16.77 11.31
CA LYS A 150 11.17 -16.27 12.00
C LYS A 150 12.28 -15.83 11.05
N GLN A 151 12.48 -16.53 9.93
CA GLN A 151 13.49 -16.18 8.93
C GLN A 151 13.27 -14.78 8.33
N PHE A 152 12.01 -14.34 8.24
CA PHE A 152 11.63 -13.02 7.72
C PHE A 152 11.24 -12.03 8.81
N ASP A 153 11.69 -12.25 10.06
CA ASP A 153 11.48 -11.35 11.20
C ASP A 153 10.02 -11.03 11.53
N PHE A 154 9.10 -11.96 11.26
CA PHE A 154 7.71 -11.81 11.67
C PHE A 154 7.58 -11.85 13.20
N GLU A 155 6.93 -10.84 13.77
CA GLU A 155 6.57 -10.79 15.18
C GLU A 155 5.27 -11.56 15.41
N CYS A 156 5.35 -12.65 16.17
CA CYS A 156 4.24 -13.57 16.35
C CYS A 156 3.58 -13.49 17.74
N VAL A 157 2.26 -13.52 17.76
CA VAL A 157 1.42 -13.69 18.95
C VAL A 157 0.58 -14.95 18.79
N LYS A 158 0.56 -15.79 19.84
CA LYS A 158 -0.27 -16.99 19.90
C LYS A 158 -1.48 -16.72 20.79
N SER A 159 -2.69 -16.91 20.26
CA SER A 159 -3.91 -16.96 21.06
C SER A 159 -4.24 -18.40 21.47
N LYS A 160 -5.44 -18.66 21.99
CA LYS A 160 -5.89 -20.05 22.24
C LYS A 160 -6.25 -20.82 20.96
N VAL A 161 -6.49 -20.12 19.84
CA VAL A 161 -7.08 -20.70 18.62
C VAL A 161 -6.27 -20.44 17.36
N GLU A 162 -5.45 -19.38 17.33
CA GLU A 162 -4.69 -18.98 16.15
C GLU A 162 -3.28 -18.47 16.48
N LEU A 163 -2.37 -18.67 15.53
CA LEU A 163 -1.11 -17.97 15.43
C LEU A 163 -1.35 -16.77 14.52
N GLN A 164 -1.09 -15.57 15.04
CA GLN A 164 -0.99 -14.38 14.21
C GLN A 164 0.45 -13.87 14.24
N CYS A 165 1.00 -13.54 13.09
CA CYS A 165 2.27 -12.85 13.01
C CYS A 165 2.19 -11.62 12.10
N LYS A 166 2.90 -10.57 12.46
CA LYS A 166 2.97 -9.32 11.70
C LYS A 166 4.40 -9.01 11.30
N LEU A 167 4.55 -8.37 10.15
CA LEU A 167 5.80 -7.78 9.72
C LEU A 167 5.52 -6.35 9.28
N ASP A 168 6.16 -5.37 9.93
CA ASP A 168 6.07 -3.95 9.58
C ASP A 168 7.01 -3.64 8.42
N ILE A 169 6.50 -2.93 7.42
CA ILE A 169 7.22 -2.58 6.20
C ILE A 169 6.87 -1.14 5.85
N ALA A 170 7.90 -0.29 5.78
CA ALA A 170 7.79 1.00 5.11
C ALA A 170 7.95 0.76 3.60
N VAL A 171 7.02 1.27 2.80
CA VAL A 171 7.00 1.08 1.34
C VAL A 171 6.87 2.39 0.59
N ASP A 172 7.40 2.37 -0.62
CA ASP A 172 7.27 3.40 -1.64
C ASP A 172 6.41 2.87 -2.79
N LEU A 173 5.44 3.68 -3.19
CA LEU A 173 4.68 3.48 -4.42
C LEU A 173 5.15 4.43 -5.49
N ARG A 174 5.48 3.86 -6.65
CA ARG A 174 5.71 4.60 -7.88
C ARG A 174 4.56 4.37 -8.85
N LEU A 175 3.96 5.47 -9.30
CA LEU A 175 2.89 5.45 -10.29
C LEU A 175 3.41 4.93 -11.65
N ALA A 176 2.66 4.02 -12.27
CA ALA A 176 2.89 3.47 -13.60
C ALA A 176 1.60 3.50 -14.43
N GLN A 177 1.72 3.30 -15.75
CA GLN A 177 0.55 3.11 -16.60
C GLN A 177 -0.21 1.84 -16.21
N GLN A 178 -1.47 1.77 -16.63
CA GLN A 178 -2.30 0.60 -16.40
C GLN A 178 -1.69 -0.66 -17.00
N VAL A 179 -1.74 -1.77 -16.26
CA VAL A 179 -1.33 -3.08 -16.76
C VAL A 179 -2.06 -3.45 -18.05
N ALA A 180 -1.35 -4.03 -19.01
CA ALA A 180 -1.90 -4.33 -20.33
C ALA A 180 -2.98 -5.43 -20.28
N ASN A 181 -2.83 -6.41 -19.39
CA ASN A 181 -3.75 -7.52 -19.21
C ASN A 181 -4.84 -7.29 -18.14
N LYS A 182 -5.26 -6.04 -17.86
CA LYS A 182 -6.27 -5.70 -16.82
C LYS A 182 -7.57 -6.50 -16.93
N ASN A 183 -8.01 -6.85 -18.14
CA ASN A 183 -9.27 -7.58 -18.34
C ASN A 183 -9.11 -9.11 -18.16
N GLN A 184 -7.89 -9.60 -18.01
CA GLN A 184 -7.55 -11.04 -17.95
C GLN A 184 -6.98 -11.45 -16.57
N LEU A 185 -7.07 -10.56 -15.58
CA LEU A 185 -6.58 -10.81 -14.22
C LEU A 185 -7.29 -12.01 -13.59
N GLN A 186 -6.51 -13.02 -13.21
CA GLN A 186 -7.02 -14.27 -12.64
C GLN A 186 -7.42 -14.12 -11.16
N HIS A 187 -6.63 -13.38 -10.39
CA HIS A 187 -6.89 -13.10 -8.98
C HIS A 187 -7.14 -11.61 -8.78
N ARG A 188 -8.31 -11.29 -8.23
CA ARG A 188 -8.72 -9.94 -7.84
C ARG A 188 -8.95 -9.88 -6.35
N PHE A 189 -8.90 -8.67 -5.80
CA PHE A 189 -9.41 -8.44 -4.46
C PHE A 189 -10.91 -8.77 -4.40
N LYS A 190 -11.38 -9.26 -3.25
CA LYS A 190 -12.80 -9.59 -3.03
C LYS A 190 -13.72 -8.40 -3.30
N GLN A 191 -13.22 -7.21 -3.01
CA GLN A 191 -13.81 -5.94 -3.40
C GLN A 191 -12.69 -4.95 -3.72
N PRO A 192 -12.92 -3.96 -4.60
CA PRO A 192 -11.94 -2.90 -4.81
C PRO A 192 -11.60 -2.18 -3.51
N VAL A 193 -10.33 -1.82 -3.35
CA VAL A 193 -9.82 -1.11 -2.17
C VAL A 193 -9.54 0.33 -2.55
N ASP A 194 -10.14 1.28 -1.84
CA ASP A 194 -9.90 2.70 -2.12
C ASP A 194 -8.44 3.07 -1.81
N LEU A 195 -7.78 3.73 -2.75
CA LEU A 195 -6.47 4.35 -2.56
C LEU A 195 -6.66 5.86 -2.43
N VAL A 196 -6.06 6.45 -1.40
CA VAL A 196 -6.01 7.90 -1.23
C VAL A 196 -4.56 8.33 -1.05
N VAL A 197 -4.10 9.23 -1.90
CA VAL A 197 -2.78 9.85 -1.75
C VAL A 197 -2.98 11.27 -1.27
N TYR A 198 -2.26 11.65 -0.22
CA TYR A 198 -2.27 13.01 0.32
C TYR A 198 -0.85 13.57 0.45
N GLN A 199 -0.75 14.88 0.61
CA GLN A 199 0.48 15.56 0.98
C GLN A 199 0.24 16.43 2.22
N THR A 200 1.13 16.35 3.21
CA THR A 200 1.13 17.26 4.36
C THR A 200 1.92 18.52 4.01
N ILE A 201 1.29 19.68 4.09
CA ILE A 201 1.88 20.98 3.74
C ILE A 201 1.62 22.02 4.83
N GLU A 202 2.51 23.01 4.99
CA GLU A 202 2.25 24.13 5.90
C GLU A 202 1.02 24.93 5.47
N LYS A 203 0.17 25.33 6.42
CA LYS A 203 -1.08 26.10 6.18
C LYS A 203 -0.81 27.34 5.34
N SER A 204 0.30 28.04 5.58
CA SER A 204 0.71 29.24 4.84
C SER A 204 1.10 29.00 3.38
N LYS A 205 1.46 27.76 3.00
CA LYS A 205 1.95 27.39 1.66
C LYS A 205 0.93 26.57 0.85
N VAL A 206 -0.30 26.41 1.34
CA VAL A 206 -1.33 25.57 0.71
C VAL A 206 -1.63 26.00 -0.72
N ALA A 207 -1.95 27.29 -0.93
CA ALA A 207 -2.34 27.80 -2.24
C ALA A 207 -1.22 27.72 -3.29
N GLN A 208 0.04 27.85 -2.87
CA GLN A 208 1.20 27.78 -3.76
C GLN A 208 1.61 26.33 -4.07
N THR A 209 1.51 25.43 -3.08
CA THR A 209 1.92 24.03 -3.25
C THR A 209 0.88 23.22 -4.00
N ALA A 210 -0.42 23.46 -3.76
CA ALA A 210 -1.51 22.77 -4.46
C ALA A 210 -1.48 22.98 -5.99
N LYS A 211 -0.95 24.10 -6.48
CA LYS A 211 -0.80 24.36 -7.92
C LYS A 211 0.28 23.52 -8.61
N ASN A 212 1.21 22.92 -7.85
CA ASN A 212 2.42 22.32 -8.39
C ASN A 212 2.53 20.80 -8.14
N ILE A 213 1.49 20.16 -7.60
CA ILE A 213 1.48 18.72 -7.39
C ILE A 213 1.04 18.04 -8.69
N ALA A 214 1.99 17.46 -9.42
CA ALA A 214 1.72 16.67 -10.61
C ALA A 214 2.35 15.28 -10.46
N LEU A 215 1.50 14.25 -10.50
CA LEU A 215 1.94 12.86 -10.53
C LEU A 215 1.96 12.38 -11.97
N TYR A 216 3.14 11.99 -12.46
CA TYR A 216 3.30 11.41 -13.79
C TYR A 216 3.59 9.92 -13.67
N PRO A 217 2.76 9.06 -14.28
CA PRO A 217 3.04 7.64 -14.34
C PRO A 217 4.32 7.40 -15.14
N LEU A 218 5.10 6.39 -14.75
CA LEU A 218 6.18 5.89 -15.59
C LEU A 218 5.62 5.44 -16.94
N ALA A 219 6.28 5.84 -18.02
CA ALA A 219 5.96 5.43 -19.38
C ALA A 219 6.48 4.01 -19.63
N ILE A 220 5.86 3.05 -18.97
CA ILE A 220 6.15 1.62 -19.07
C ILE A 220 4.83 0.87 -19.22
N THR A 221 4.84 -0.19 -20.02
CA THR A 221 3.69 -1.07 -20.20
C THR A 221 4.13 -2.50 -19.92
N PHE A 222 3.35 -3.23 -19.15
CA PHE A 222 3.68 -4.58 -18.72
C PHE A 222 2.42 -5.35 -18.32
N ASP A 223 2.54 -6.67 -18.30
CA ASP A 223 1.52 -7.57 -17.76
C ASP A 223 1.80 -7.88 -16.29
N ILE A 224 0.75 -8.15 -15.53
CA ILE A 224 0.82 -8.61 -14.15
C ILE A 224 0.42 -10.08 -14.03
N VAL A 225 1.16 -10.83 -13.23
CA VAL A 225 0.76 -12.14 -12.72
C VAL A 225 0.19 -11.93 -11.32
N THR A 226 -1.13 -12.03 -11.20
CA THR A 226 -1.87 -11.70 -9.97
C THR A 226 -1.77 -12.78 -8.90
N SER A 227 -1.83 -12.36 -7.64
CA SER A 227 -1.80 -13.18 -6.44
C SER A 227 -3.16 -13.18 -5.75
N PRO A 228 -3.56 -14.27 -5.05
CA PRO A 228 -4.76 -14.30 -4.21
C PRO A 228 -4.62 -13.45 -2.93
N LEU A 229 -3.45 -12.84 -2.67
CA LEU A 229 -3.22 -11.96 -1.53
C LEU A 229 -4.27 -10.83 -1.49
N GLN A 230 -4.82 -10.59 -0.30
CA GLN A 230 -5.82 -9.54 -0.09
C GLN A 230 -5.21 -8.31 0.60
N LEU A 231 -5.69 -7.13 0.21
CA LEU A 231 -5.32 -5.84 0.77
C LEU A 231 -6.47 -5.31 1.65
N ILE A 232 -6.13 -4.83 2.84
CA ILE A 232 -7.08 -4.35 3.84
C ILE A 232 -6.66 -2.97 4.32
N GLY A 233 -7.61 -2.03 4.21
CA GLY A 233 -7.47 -0.60 4.53
C GLY A 233 -7.08 -0.26 5.97
N PHE A 234 -6.91 1.03 6.22
CA PHE A 234 -6.66 1.54 7.58
C PHE A 234 -7.85 1.35 8.51
N LEU A 235 -7.59 1.20 9.80
CA LEU A 235 -8.66 1.06 10.79
C LEU A 235 -9.17 2.38 11.36
N THR A 236 -10.47 2.61 11.25
CA THR A 236 -11.21 3.51 12.15
C THR A 236 -12.67 3.08 12.25
N TRP A 237 -13.29 3.22 13.43
CA TRP A 237 -14.73 2.99 13.65
C TRP A 237 -15.59 4.19 13.24
N LYS A 238 -14.94 5.35 13.09
CA LYS A 238 -15.46 6.53 12.41
C LYS A 238 -14.58 6.74 11.19
N THR A 239 -15.11 6.51 10.00
CA THR A 239 -14.47 6.98 8.77
C THR A 239 -13.96 8.39 9.03
N PRO A 240 -12.64 8.66 8.97
CA PRO A 240 -12.18 10.03 8.96
C PRO A 240 -12.93 10.69 7.81
N SER A 241 -13.51 11.87 8.06
CA SER A 241 -14.06 12.67 6.98
C SER A 241 -12.87 13.06 6.09
N ILE A 242 -12.65 12.29 5.01
CA ILE A 242 -11.59 12.50 4.02
C ILE A 242 -12.09 13.42 2.94
#